data_AF-A0A4S8RUM0-F1
#
_entry.id   AF-A0A4S8RUM0-F1
#
_cell.length_a   1.000
_cell.length_b   1.000
_cell.length_c   1.000
_cell.angle_alpha   90.00
_cell.angle_beta   90.00
_cell.angle_gamma   90.00
#
_symmetry.space_group_name_H-M   'P 1'
#
loop_
_entity.id
_entity.type
_entity.pdbx_description
1 polymer ?
#
loop_
_entity_poly.entity_id
_entity_poly.type
_entity_poly.pdbx_seq_one_letter_code
_entity_poly.pdbx_strand_id
1 'polypeptide(L)'
;MRCHLGGGTTNFIFTVSVDGGGNAASTIDFDYTTVDGTATTADGDYVLNAGSGQITVGTPSTTITVVVNGDTTVEPTEGFTVVLSNPVNATLTDGTGAGTITNDDVAPDP
;
A
#
# COMPACT_ATOMS: atom_id res chain seq x y z
N MET A 1 18.66 10.53 26.95
CA MET A 1 18.64 11.06 25.57
C MET A 1 18.46 9.89 24.61
N ARG A 2 17.25 9.70 24.09
CA ARG A 2 16.98 8.78 22.98
C ARG A 2 16.68 9.68 21.78
N CYS A 3 17.44 9.56 20.68
CA CYS A 3 17.09 10.26 19.46
C CYS A 3 16.04 9.39 18.72
N HIS A 4 14.88 9.97 18.42
CA HIS A 4 13.96 9.43 17.42
C HIS A 4 14.58 9.76 16.07
N LEU A 5 14.88 8.74 15.27
CA LEU A 5 15.27 8.93 13.87
C LEU A 5 14.00 8.82 13.04
N GLY A 6 13.18 9.86 13.06
CA GLY A 6 12.00 10.02 12.21
C GLY A 6 12.41 10.39 10.79
N GLY A 7 13.04 9.47 10.07
CA GLY A 7 13.59 9.76 8.74
C GLY A 7 13.92 8.53 7.91
N GLY A 8 13.24 7.41 8.19
CA GLY A 8 13.39 6.16 7.46
C GLY A 8 12.23 5.93 6.50
N THR A 9 12.31 4.85 5.72
CA THR A 9 11.16 4.37 4.94
C THR A 9 10.70 3.01 5.43
N THR A 10 9.39 2.79 5.36
CA THR A 10 8.75 1.51 5.68
C THR A 10 8.02 0.99 4.45
N ASN A 11 8.18 -0.29 4.15
CA ASN A 11 7.46 -0.93 3.05
C ASN A 11 6.13 -1.48 3.55
N PHE A 12 5.04 -1.02 2.95
CA PHE A 12 3.70 -1.58 3.09
C PHE A 12 3.48 -2.59 1.97
N ILE A 13 3.27 -3.85 2.32
CA ILE A 13 3.09 -4.95 1.37
C ILE A 13 1.62 -5.32 1.30
N PHE A 14 1.01 -5.05 0.15
CA PHE A 14 -0.35 -5.42 -0.18
C PHE A 14 -0.34 -6.74 -0.95
N THR A 15 -1.08 -7.74 -0.48
CA THR A 15 -1.21 -9.02 -1.19
C THR A 15 -2.46 -8.97 -2.06
N VAL A 16 -2.31 -9.26 -3.35
CA VAL A 16 -3.42 -9.45 -4.29
C VAL A 16 -3.57 -10.95 -4.54
N SER A 17 -4.74 -11.51 -4.28
CA SER A 17 -4.96 -12.96 -4.30
C SER A 17 -6.17 -13.38 -5.13
N VAL A 18 -6.12 -14.60 -5.65
CA VAL A 18 -7.29 -15.29 -6.20
C VAL A 18 -8.27 -15.59 -5.07
N ASP A 19 -9.54 -15.23 -5.28
CA ASP A 19 -10.60 -15.47 -4.30
C ASP A 19 -10.71 -16.97 -3.94
N GLY A 20 -11.02 -17.25 -2.67
CA GLY A 20 -11.06 -18.62 -2.13
C GLY A 20 -9.69 -19.30 -1.96
N GLY A 21 -8.57 -18.62 -2.24
CA GLY A 21 -7.21 -19.11 -1.95
C GLY A 21 -6.69 -20.20 -2.89
N GLY A 22 -7.36 -20.43 -4.02
CA GLY A 22 -6.90 -21.32 -5.08
C GLY A 22 -5.79 -20.71 -5.93
N ASN A 23 -5.22 -21.51 -6.84
CA ASN A 23 -4.26 -21.01 -7.82
C ASN A 23 -4.98 -20.43 -9.04
N ALA A 24 -4.39 -19.41 -9.66
CA ALA A 24 -4.88 -18.83 -10.90
C ALA A 24 -4.89 -19.90 -12.02
N ALA A 25 -6.06 -20.12 -12.63
CA ALA A 25 -6.24 -21.09 -13.72
C ALA A 25 -5.60 -20.62 -15.04
N SER A 26 -5.43 -19.32 -15.19
CA SER A 26 -4.70 -18.63 -16.25
C SER A 26 -3.98 -17.44 -15.63
N THR A 27 -3.01 -16.86 -16.32
CA THR A 27 -2.41 -15.59 -15.90
C THR A 27 -3.48 -14.50 -15.79
N ILE A 28 -3.49 -13.81 -14.65
CA ILE A 28 -4.38 -12.68 -14.35
C ILE A 28 -3.52 -11.43 -14.36
N ASP A 29 -3.87 -10.47 -15.22
CA ASP A 29 -3.24 -9.15 -15.28
C ASP A 29 -4.19 -8.09 -14.70
N PHE A 30 -3.63 -7.05 -14.08
CA PHE A 30 -4.37 -5.92 -13.56
C PHE A 30 -3.48 -4.69 -13.48
N ASP A 31 -4.09 -3.50 -13.47
CA ASP A 31 -3.43 -2.25 -13.13
C ASP A 31 -3.70 -1.89 -11.67
N TYR A 32 -2.85 -1.07 -11.07
CA TYR A 32 -3.04 -0.55 -9.74
C TYR A 32 -2.55 0.90 -9.61
N THR A 33 -3.13 1.65 -8.67
CA THR A 33 -2.65 2.96 -8.24
C THR A 33 -2.91 3.16 -6.76
N THR A 34 -1.99 3.82 -6.06
CA THR A 34 -2.28 4.40 -4.75
C THR A 34 -3.20 5.61 -4.89
N VAL A 35 -4.05 5.84 -3.90
CA VAL A 35 -4.97 6.97 -3.81
C VAL A 35 -4.85 7.59 -2.42
N ASP A 36 -4.67 8.91 -2.40
CA ASP A 36 -4.58 9.70 -1.17
C ASP A 36 -5.84 9.54 -0.31
N GLY A 37 -5.64 9.54 1.01
CA GLY A 37 -6.69 9.66 1.99
C GLY A 37 -6.40 10.84 2.89
N THR A 38 -6.21 10.59 4.18
CA THR A 38 -5.58 11.60 5.05
C THR A 38 -4.07 11.58 4.95
N ALA A 39 -3.47 10.43 4.60
CA ALA A 39 -2.08 10.39 4.16
C ALA A 39 -2.03 10.79 2.69
N THR A 40 -1.13 11.71 2.32
CA THR A 40 -1.02 12.26 0.98
C THR A 40 0.42 12.24 0.45
N THR A 41 0.54 12.09 -0.87
CA THR A 41 1.84 12.26 -1.54
C THR A 41 2.35 13.70 -1.53
N ALA A 42 1.48 14.67 -1.26
CA ALA A 42 1.82 16.09 -1.20
C ALA A 42 2.49 16.47 0.14
N ASP A 43 2.05 15.86 1.23
CA ASP A 43 2.65 16.00 2.57
C ASP A 43 3.88 15.10 2.70
N GLY A 44 3.97 14.07 1.84
CA GLY A 44 5.16 13.25 1.68
C GLY A 44 5.07 11.94 2.46
N ASP A 45 3.92 11.59 3.01
CA ASP A 45 3.70 10.42 3.88
C ASP A 45 4.01 9.10 3.17
N TYR A 46 3.81 9.06 1.85
CA TYR A 46 4.14 7.91 1.03
C TYR A 46 4.48 8.30 -0.41
N VAL A 47 5.11 7.37 -1.14
CA VAL A 47 5.45 7.55 -2.55
C VAL A 47 4.30 7.07 -3.43
N LEU A 48 3.83 7.93 -4.34
CA LEU A 48 2.88 7.55 -5.39
C LEU A 48 3.34 6.27 -6.07
N ASN A 49 2.50 5.24 -6.06
CA ASN A 49 2.80 3.98 -6.71
C ASN A 49 1.66 3.56 -7.62
N ALA A 50 1.93 3.53 -8.92
CA ALA A 50 1.02 3.05 -9.93
C ALA A 50 1.76 2.19 -10.94
N GLY A 51 1.09 1.18 -11.48
CA GLY A 51 1.69 0.25 -12.42
C GLY A 51 0.76 -0.89 -12.76
N SER A 52 1.33 -1.96 -13.32
CA SER A 52 0.64 -3.21 -13.58
C SER A 52 1.19 -4.33 -12.70
N GLY A 53 0.31 -5.28 -12.36
CA GLY A 53 0.61 -6.47 -11.59
C GLY A 53 0.05 -7.72 -12.26
N GLN A 54 0.59 -8.87 -11.85
CA GLN A 54 0.22 -10.15 -12.42
C GLN A 54 0.19 -11.23 -11.34
N ILE A 55 -0.87 -12.04 -11.34
CA ILE A 55 -0.87 -13.36 -10.70
C ILE A 55 -0.59 -14.39 -11.79
N THR A 56 0.59 -14.99 -11.74
CA THR A 56 1.01 -16.01 -12.71
C THR A 56 0.14 -17.26 -12.60
N VAL A 57 -0.12 -17.93 -13.72
CA VAL A 57 -0.80 -19.23 -13.71
C VAL A 57 -0.15 -20.18 -12.69
N GLY A 58 -0.98 -20.87 -11.91
CA GLY A 58 -0.51 -21.81 -10.90
C GLY A 58 -0.04 -21.18 -9.58
N THR A 59 -0.06 -19.84 -9.44
CA THR A 59 0.16 -19.18 -8.14
C THR A 59 -1.15 -18.60 -7.58
N PRO A 60 -1.27 -18.47 -6.24
CA PRO A 60 -2.50 -17.96 -5.63
C PRO A 60 -2.51 -16.44 -5.49
N SER A 61 -1.35 -15.79 -5.57
CA SER A 61 -1.21 -14.36 -5.26
C SER A 61 0.05 -13.74 -5.85
N THR A 62 0.08 -12.41 -5.77
CA THR A 62 1.24 -11.54 -5.98
C THR A 62 1.21 -10.40 -4.95
N THR A 63 2.23 -9.54 -4.95
CA THR A 63 2.33 -8.42 -3.98
C THR A 63 2.59 -7.09 -4.67
N ILE A 64 1.99 -6.03 -4.12
CA ILE A 64 2.31 -4.63 -4.43
C ILE A 64 3.02 -4.05 -3.20
N THR A 65 4.17 -3.41 -3.39
CA THR A 65 4.91 -2.76 -2.29
C THR A 65 4.80 -1.25 -2.43
N VAL A 66 4.23 -0.59 -1.42
CA VAL A 66 4.18 0.88 -1.31
C VAL A 66 5.23 1.33 -0.30
N VAL A 67 6.00 2.36 -0.66
CA VAL A 67 7.00 2.96 0.24
C VAL A 67 6.34 4.09 1.01
N VAL A 68 6.33 3.96 2.33
CA VAL A 68 5.88 4.99 3.28
C VAL A 68 7.11 5.71 3.82
N ASN A 69 7.08 7.04 3.84
CA ASN A 69 8.17 7.85 4.38
C ASN A 69 7.81 8.20 5.83
N GLY A 70 8.75 7.99 6.75
CA GLY A 70 8.65 8.53 8.11
C GLY A 70 9.32 9.89 8.18
N ASP A 71 8.77 10.79 8.98
CA ASP A 71 9.38 12.06 9.33
C ASP A 71 9.36 12.27 10.86
N THR A 72 9.54 13.50 11.35
CA THR A 72 9.49 13.83 12.79
C THR A 72 8.27 14.70 13.16
N THR A 73 7.31 14.83 12.25
CA THR A 73 6.16 15.72 12.38
C THR A 73 5.09 15.01 13.20
N VAL A 74 4.59 15.69 14.25
CA VAL A 74 3.51 15.11 15.05
C VAL A 74 2.19 15.22 14.28
N GLU A 75 1.76 14.10 13.74
CA GLU A 75 0.56 13.99 12.89
C GLU A 75 -0.52 13.11 13.56
N PRO A 76 -1.79 13.20 13.14
CA PRO A 76 -2.77 12.18 13.48
C PRO A 76 -2.41 10.83 12.84
N THR A 77 -3.14 9.77 13.19
CA THR A 77 -3.10 8.53 12.38
C THR A 77 -3.74 8.78 11.03
N GLU A 78 -3.07 8.33 9.98
CA GLU A 78 -3.48 8.63 8.62
C GLU A 78 -3.63 7.38 7.76
N GLY A 79 -4.31 7.51 6.62
CA GLY A 79 -4.55 6.38 5.73
C GLY A 79 -4.53 6.77 4.26
N PHE A 80 -4.16 5.80 3.44
CA PHE A 80 -4.20 5.81 1.98
C PHE A 80 -4.76 4.47 1.49
N THR A 81 -5.03 4.35 0.19
CA THR A 81 -5.50 3.09 -0.39
C THR A 81 -4.72 2.70 -1.64
N VAL A 82 -4.70 1.40 -1.96
CA VAL A 82 -4.29 0.85 -3.27
C VAL A 82 -5.55 0.38 -3.98
N VAL A 83 -5.79 0.89 -5.18
CA VAL A 83 -6.97 0.55 -5.99
C VAL A 83 -6.52 -0.23 -7.23
N LEU A 84 -7.12 -1.39 -7.44
CA LEU A 84 -6.95 -2.25 -8.61
C LEU A 84 -7.91 -1.85 -9.73
N SER A 85 -7.48 -1.99 -10.97
CA SER A 85 -8.29 -1.70 -12.16
C SER A 85 -7.90 -2.56 -13.35
N ASN A 86 -8.70 -2.49 -14.42
CA ASN A 86 -8.46 -3.19 -15.70
C ASN A 86 -8.10 -4.68 -15.58
N PRO A 87 -8.86 -5.49 -14.81
CA PRO A 87 -8.56 -6.91 -14.68
C PRO A 87 -8.73 -7.64 -16.02
N VAL A 88 -7.82 -8.56 -16.32
CA VAL A 88 -7.89 -9.48 -17.47
C VAL A 88 -7.88 -10.91 -16.94
N ASN A 89 -8.76 -11.76 -17.50
CA ASN A 89 -9.00 -13.15 -17.07
C ASN A 89 -9.47 -13.31 -15.62
N ALA A 90 -9.99 -12.25 -15.01
CA ALA A 90 -10.60 -12.26 -13.69
C ALA A 90 -11.69 -11.19 -13.58
N THR A 91 -12.51 -11.30 -12.54
CA THR A 91 -13.43 -10.25 -12.09
C THR A 91 -12.94 -9.76 -10.74
N LEU A 92 -12.86 -8.44 -10.53
CA LEU A 92 -12.54 -7.88 -9.22
C LEU A 92 -13.76 -8.00 -8.31
N THR A 93 -13.62 -8.76 -7.22
CA THR A 93 -14.61 -8.87 -6.13
C THR A 93 -14.28 -7.92 -4.98
N ASP A 94 -12.99 -7.73 -4.72
CA ASP A 94 -12.41 -6.68 -3.89
C ASP A 94 -11.28 -6.01 -4.67
N GLY A 95 -11.43 -4.70 -4.90
CA GLY A 95 -10.49 -3.91 -5.69
C GLY A 95 -9.67 -2.93 -4.86
N THR A 96 -9.81 -2.90 -3.54
CA THR A 96 -9.23 -1.84 -2.70
C THR A 96 -8.53 -2.39 -1.47
N GLY A 97 -7.23 -2.13 -1.33
CA GLY A 97 -6.47 -2.36 -0.10
C GLY A 97 -6.27 -1.07 0.69
N ALA A 98 -6.52 -1.09 2.00
CA ALA A 98 -6.29 0.06 2.88
C ALA A 98 -4.92 -0.01 3.58
N GLY A 99 -4.19 1.11 3.58
CA GLY A 99 -2.96 1.32 4.35
C GLY A 99 -3.20 2.34 5.47
N THR A 100 -2.60 2.11 6.64
CA THR A 100 -2.68 3.03 7.80
C THR A 100 -1.28 3.34 8.31
N ILE A 101 -0.97 4.64 8.41
CA ILE A 101 0.29 5.17 8.94
C ILE A 101 -0.01 5.65 10.36
N THR A 102 0.61 5.00 11.35
CA THR A 102 0.47 5.38 12.76
C THR A 102 1.58 6.34 13.15
N ASN A 103 1.21 7.52 13.63
CA ASN A 103 2.17 8.48 14.18
C ASN A 103 2.96 7.87 15.36
N ASP A 104 4.28 7.90 15.26
CA ASP A 104 5.22 7.49 16.30
C ASP A 104 6.07 8.66 16.86
N ASP A 105 5.76 9.90 16.46
CA ASP A 105 6.37 11.12 16.97
C ASP A 105 5.67 11.70 18.20
N VAL A 106 6.45 12.41 19.02
CA VAL A 106 6.00 13.01 20.27
C VAL A 106 6.33 14.49 20.29
N ALA A 107 5.38 15.32 20.74
CA ALA A 107 5.62 16.75 20.91
C ALA A 107 6.79 17.00 21.88
N PRO A 108 7.64 18.01 21.62
CA PRO A 108 8.72 18.35 22.54
C PRO A 108 8.17 18.74 23.91
N ASP A 109 8.87 18.36 24.98
CA ASP A 109 8.52 18.75 26.35
C ASP A 109 8.51 20.29 26.49
N PRO A 110 7.54 20.86 27.24
CA PRO A 110 7.36 22.29 27.40
C PRO A 110 8.51 23.01 28.13
#